data_AF-A0A2E1JNG1-F1
#
_entry.id   AF-A0A2E1JNG1-F1
#
_cell.length_a   1.000
_cell.length_b   1.000
_cell.length_c   1.000
_cell.angle_alpha   90.00
_cell.angle_beta   90.00
_cell.angle_gamma   90.00
#
_symmetry.space_group_name_H-M   'P 1'
#
loop_
_entity.id
_entity.type
_entity.pdbx_description
1 polymer ?
#
loop_
_entity_poly.entity_id
_entity_poly.type
_entity_poly.pdbx_seq_one_letter_code
_entity_poly.pdbx_strand_id
1 'polypeptide(L)' 'MKIFSKESIIFYSILGAITAFVIAPLIRSYLDYSTTTELIITTAIIIPMYIIAKRLLQRFIK' A
#
# COMPACT_ATOMS: atom_id res chain seq x y z
N MET A 1 12.58 13.33 -3.57
CA MET A 1 13.28 12.23 -2.85
C MET A 1 14.08 11.37 -3.83
N LYS A 2 15.37 11.13 -3.57
CA LYS A 2 16.12 10.07 -4.26
C LYS A 2 15.52 8.72 -3.84
N ILE A 3 15.07 7.90 -4.78
CA ILE A 3 14.42 6.59 -4.49
C ILE A 3 15.31 5.69 -3.61
N PHE A 4 16.63 5.83 -3.74
CA PHE A 4 17.65 5.06 -3.00
C PHE A 4 18.21 5.76 -1.76
N SER A 5 17.60 6.84 -1.26
CA SER A 5 18.00 7.39 0.04
C SER A 5 17.54 6.45 1.17
N LYS A 6 18.30 6.38 2.27
CA LYS A 6 17.94 5.54 3.44
C LYS A 6 16.53 5.85 3.94
N GLU A 7 16.17 7.14 3.98
CA GLU A 7 14.86 7.63 4.40
C GLU A 7 13.75 7.15 3.45
N SER A 8 13.98 7.21 2.13
CA SER A 8 13.05 6.70 1.12
C SER A 8 12.83 5.19 1.28
N ILE A 9 13.89 4.43 1.52
CA ILE A 9 13.80 2.97 1.68
C ILE A 9 12.96 2.63 2.91
N ILE A 10 13.28 3.24 4.06
CA ILE A 10 12.52 3.05 5.31
C ILE A 10 11.05 3.43 5.10
N PHE A 11 10.81 4.56 4.44
CA PHE A 11 9.47 5.04 4.13
C PHE A 11 8.66 4.04 3.28
N TYR A 12 9.21 3.60 2.14
CA TYR A 12 8.53 2.65 1.27
C TYR A 12 8.37 1.27 1.90
N SER A 13 9.32 0.83 2.74
CA SER A 13 9.23 -0.42 3.50
C SER A 13 8.10 -0.39 4.52
N ILE A 14 7.96 0.70 5.30
CA ILE A 14 6.86 0.84 6.27
C ILE A 14 5.52 0.91 5.54
N LEU A 15 5.42 1.72 4.49
CA LEU A 15 4.19 1.85 3.71
C LEU A 15 3.78 0.51 3.08
N GLY A 16 4.76 -0.23 2.53
CA GLY A 16 4.55 -1.57 1.99
C GLY A 16 4.12 -2.59 3.05
N ALA A 17 4.76 -2.59 4.22
CA ALA A 17 4.41 -3.47 5.32
C ALA A 17 2.98 -3.23 5.83
N ILE A 18 2.59 -1.97 6.07
CA ILE A 18 1.23 -1.62 6.48
C ILE A 18 0.22 -2.09 5.43
N THR A 19 0.52 -1.87 4.15
CA THR A 19 -0.35 -2.26 3.05
C THR A 19 -0.53 -3.79 2.99
N ALA A 20 0.55 -4.55 3.11
CA ALA A 20 0.52 -6.02 2.99
C ALA A 20 -0.04 -6.73 4.23
N PHE A 21 0.30 -6.28 5.43
CA PHE A 21 -0.04 -6.96 6.69
C PHE A 21 -1.32 -6.44 7.35
N VAL A 22 -1.73 -5.21 7.05
CA VAL A 22 -2.94 -4.61 7.65
C VAL A 22 -4.01 -4.43 6.60
N ILE A 23 -3.72 -3.72 5.51
CA ILE A 23 -4.79 -3.28 4.60
C ILE A 23 -5.26 -4.40 3.67
N ALA A 24 -4.34 -5.18 3.10
CA ALA A 24 -4.69 -6.31 2.24
C ALA A 24 -5.58 -7.36 2.96
N PRO A 25 -5.23 -7.86 4.16
CA PRO A 25 -6.10 -8.79 4.87
C PRO A 25 -7.41 -8.14 5.32
N LEU A 26 -7.41 -6.85 5.68
CA LEU A 26 -8.62 -6.13 6.03
C LEU A 26 -9.59 -6.03 4.84
N ILE A 27 -9.11 -5.70 3.64
CA ILE A 27 -9.95 -5.65 2.43
C ILE A 27 -10.50 -7.05 2.14
N ARG A 28 -9.65 -8.07 2.22
CA ARG A 28 -10.05 -9.45 1.97
C ARG A 28 -11.03 -9.99 3.00
N SER A 29 -11.01 -9.53 4.25
CA SER A 29 -12.01 -9.94 5.24
C SER A 29 -13.44 -9.46 4.93
N TYR A 30 -13.60 -8.51 4.01
CA TYR A 30 -14.90 -8.04 3.53
C TYR A 30 -15.28 -8.60 2.15
N LEU A 31 -14.42 -9.41 1.53
CA LEU A 31 -14.67 -10.03 0.24
C LEU A 31 -14.92 -11.53 0.46
N ASP A 32 -16.03 -12.02 -0.08
CA ASP A 32 -16.39 -13.44 -0.01
C ASP A 32 -16.52 -13.98 -1.45
N TYR A 33 -15.39 -14.02 -2.14
CA TYR A 33 -15.28 -14.40 -3.55
C TYR A 33 -14.18 -15.44 -3.75
N SER A 34 -14.00 -15.92 -4.98
CA SER A 34 -12.85 -16.77 -5.30
C SER A 34 -11.53 -16.03 -5.04
N THR A 35 -10.49 -16.76 -4.62
CA THR A 35 -9.16 -16.21 -4.32
C THR A 35 -8.62 -15.30 -5.43
N THR A 36 -8.86 -15.66 -6.69
CA THR A 36 -8.43 -14.87 -7.86
C THR A 36 -9.17 -13.53 -7.94
N THR A 37 -10.48 -13.55 -7.73
CA THR A 37 -11.32 -12.34 -7.74
C THR A 37 -10.97 -11.41 -6.57
N GLU A 38 -10.76 -11.97 -5.38
CA GLU A 38 -10.30 -11.20 -4.21
C GLU A 38 -8.99 -10.50 -4.49
N LEU A 39 -8.03 -11.19 -5.10
CA LEU A 39 -6.71 -10.63 -5.40
C LEU A 39 -6.81 -9.44 -6.34
N ILE A 40 -7.63 -9.54 -7.39
CA ILE A 40 -7.86 -8.48 -8.38
C ILE A 40 -8.51 -7.26 -7.71
N ILE A 41 -9.57 -7.46 -6.94
CA ILE A 41 -10.25 -6.35 -6.25
C ILE A 41 -9.31 -5.70 -5.22
N THR A 42 -8.62 -6.52 -4.44
CA THR A 42 -7.69 -6.04 -3.40
C THR A 42 -6.54 -5.24 -4.02
N THR A 43 -5.95 -5.68 -5.13
CA THR A 43 -4.91 -4.92 -5.85
C THR A 43 -5.46 -3.65 -6.49
N ALA A 44 -6.67 -3.69 -7.06
CA ALA A 44 -7.33 -2.53 -7.64
C ALA A 44 -7.60 -1.41 -6.60
N ILE A 45 -7.79 -1.77 -5.32
CA ILE A 45 -7.94 -0.81 -4.22
C ILE A 45 -6.59 -0.36 -3.66
N ILE A 46 -5.66 -1.30 -3.47
CA ILE A 46 -4.35 -1.03 -2.85
C ILE A 46 -3.51 -0.08 -3.71
N ILE A 47 -3.44 -0.28 -5.03
CA ILE A 47 -2.61 0.53 -5.92
C ILE A 47 -2.95 2.03 -5.85
N PRO A 48 -4.21 2.47 -6.07
CA PRO A 48 -4.55 3.89 -5.98
C PRO A 48 -4.35 4.45 -4.57
N MET A 49 -4.67 3.68 -3.52
CA MET A 49 -4.44 4.09 -2.14
C MET A 49 -2.95 4.30 -1.84
N TYR A 50 -2.08 3.40 -2.30
CA TYR A 50 -0.63 3.53 -2.16
C TYR A 50 -0.09 4.78 -2.86
N ILE A 51 -0.58 5.09 -4.06
CA ILE A 51 -0.20 6.31 -4.81
C ILE A 51 -0.60 7.57 -4.04
N ILE A 52 -1.81 7.61 -3.49
CA ILE A 52 -2.31 8.75 -2.70
C ILE A 52 -1.52 8.89 -1.40
N ALA A 53 -1.34 7.81 -0.65
CA ALA A 53 -0.57 7.81 0.59
C ALA A 53 0.86 8.29 0.36
N LYS A 54 1.52 7.77 -0.68
CA LYS A 54 2.84 8.24 -1.11
C LYS A 54 2.85 9.75 -1.38
N ARG A 55 1.91 10.27 -2.19
CA ARG A 55 1.84 11.71 -2.51
C ARG A 55 1.60 12.57 -1.28
N LEU A 56 0.77 12.13 -0.34
CA LEU A 56 0.49 12.84 0.89
C LEU A 56 1.72 12.86 1.80
N LEU A 57 2.31 11.70 2.05
CA LEU A 57 3.47 11.54 2.93
C LEU A 57 4.72 12.25 2.39
N GLN A 58 4.89 12.29 1.07
CA GLN A 58 5.93 13.10 0.42
C GLN A 58 5.79 14.61 0.70
N ARG A 59 4.61 15.12 1.08
CA ARG A 59 4.48 16.52 1.52
C ARG A 59 5.02 16.75 2.93
N PHE A 60 5.10 15.70 3.75
CA PHE A 60 5.58 15.78 5.14
C PHE A 60 7.08 15.50 5.25
N ILE A 61 7.66 14.80 4.27
CA ILE A 61 9.10 14.55 4.18
C ILE A 61 9.69 15.60 3.22
N LYS A 62 10.17 16.72 3.79
CA LYS A 62 10.85 17.81 3.05
C LYS A 62 12.11 17.32 2.35
#